data_AF-A0A317LZZ7-F1
#
_entry.id   AF-A0A317LZZ7-F1
#
_cell.length_a   1.000
_cell.length_b   1.000
_cell.length_c   1.000
_cell.angle_alpha   90.00
_cell.angle_beta   90.00
_cell.angle_gamma   90.00
#
_symmetry.space_group_name_H-M   'P 1'
#
loop_
_entity.id
_entity.type
_entity.pdbx_description
1 polymer ?
#
loop_
_entity_poly.entity_id
_entity_poly.type
_entity_poly.pdbx_seq_one_letter_code
_entity_poly.pdbx_strand_id
1 'polypeptide(L)'
;MPLFIISFAVWLGNSGRIKTQSKAIATLSPIYRQLEVPKGKKARLVLPDGTLVYLNSATQISYPEKFSSGPRIVRISGEAYFKVVKDEAHPFIIEMPQTKITVIGTAFNVKAYPADPATTVVVEEGKVRFTAATSEREKCSLPDDI
;
A
#
# COMPACT_ATOMS: atom_id res chain seq x y z
N MET A 1 -56.69 -1.29 57.72
CA MET A 1 -56.25 0.13 57.83
C MET A 1 -55.12 0.17 58.85
N PRO A 2 -53.97 0.85 58.66
CA PRO A 2 -53.52 1.68 57.52
C PRO A 2 -52.31 1.07 56.76
N LEU A 3 -52.18 1.37 55.45
CA LEU A 3 -50.95 1.16 54.68
C LEU A 3 -50.17 2.50 54.64
N PHE A 4 -48.90 2.48 55.04
CA PHE A 4 -47.99 3.61 54.91
C PHE A 4 -47.45 3.71 53.48
N ILE A 5 -47.62 4.89 52.89
CA ILE A 5 -46.98 5.32 51.65
C ILE A 5 -45.56 5.77 52.02
N ILE A 6 -44.53 5.22 51.38
CA ILE A 6 -43.18 5.78 51.45
C ILE A 6 -42.65 5.91 50.02
N SER A 7 -42.63 7.15 49.55
CA SER A 7 -42.05 7.61 48.29
C SER A 7 -40.57 7.25 48.22
N PHE A 8 -40.15 6.53 47.17
CA PHE A 8 -38.74 6.37 46.85
C PHE A 8 -38.36 7.24 45.67
N ALA A 9 -37.37 8.10 45.93
CA ALA A 9 -36.94 9.20 45.11
C ALA A 9 -36.46 8.75 43.71
N VAL A 10 -36.81 9.56 42.71
CA VAL A 10 -36.24 9.54 41.36
C VAL A 10 -34.74 9.80 41.49
N TRP A 11 -33.93 8.80 41.16
CA TRP A 11 -32.48 8.95 41.07
C TRP A 11 -32.16 9.66 39.75
N LEU A 12 -31.82 10.96 39.80
CA LEU A 12 -31.17 11.63 38.67
C LEU A 12 -29.79 10.99 38.50
N GLY A 13 -29.70 10.00 37.61
CA GLY A 13 -28.45 9.44 37.15
C GLY A 13 -27.59 10.54 36.54
N ASN A 14 -26.50 10.87 37.23
CA ASN A 14 -25.49 11.82 36.78
C ASN A 14 -24.87 11.28 35.49
N SER A 15 -25.24 11.86 34.34
CA SER A 15 -24.68 11.52 33.03
C SER A 15 -23.18 11.87 33.00
N GLY A 16 -22.35 10.91 33.41
CA GLY A 16 -20.90 10.98 33.28
C GLY A 16 -20.54 11.15 31.81
N ARG A 17 -20.10 12.35 31.44
CA ARG A 17 -19.52 12.62 30.11
C ARG A 17 -18.30 11.73 29.97
N ILE A 18 -18.40 10.67 29.18
CA ILE A 18 -17.24 9.90 28.73
C ILE A 18 -16.43 10.86 27.85
N LYS A 19 -15.41 11.49 28.43
CA LYS A 19 -14.39 12.19 27.64
C LYS A 19 -13.55 11.10 27.00
N THR A 20 -13.94 10.68 25.80
CA THR A 20 -13.11 9.86 24.93
C THR A 20 -11.83 10.63 24.64
N GLN A 21 -10.79 10.40 25.44
CA GLN A 21 -9.45 10.81 25.09
C GLN A 21 -8.97 9.86 23.99
N SER A 22 -9.02 10.30 22.74
CA SER A 22 -8.32 9.63 21.64
C SER A 22 -6.83 9.71 21.93
N LYS A 23 -6.29 8.64 22.53
CA LYS A 23 -4.85 8.41 22.57
C LYS A 23 -4.37 8.43 21.12
N ALA A 24 -3.66 9.47 20.72
CA ALA A 24 -3.04 9.55 19.40
C ALA A 24 -2.14 8.33 19.24
N ILE A 25 -2.56 7.36 18.44
CA ILE A 25 -1.72 6.23 18.07
C ILE A 25 -0.67 6.84 17.15
N ALA A 26 0.57 6.93 17.62
CA ALA A 26 1.68 7.37 16.79
C ALA A 26 1.84 6.38 15.63
N THR A 27 1.38 6.76 14.44
CA THR A 27 1.53 5.95 13.23
C THR A 27 3.00 5.92 12.85
N LEU A 28 3.72 4.87 13.27
CA LEU A 28 5.11 4.65 12.88
C LEU A 28 5.15 4.53 11.36
N SER A 29 5.75 5.52 10.69
CA SER A 29 5.95 5.48 9.24
C SER A 29 7.05 4.46 8.92
N PRO A 30 6.86 3.57 7.92
CA PRO A 30 7.87 2.57 7.60
C PRO A 30 9.14 3.24 7.06
N ILE A 31 10.29 2.77 7.52
CA ILE A 31 11.60 3.17 7.00
C ILE A 31 11.77 2.50 5.63
N TYR A 32 12.01 3.29 4.59
CA TYR A 32 12.23 2.79 3.23
C TYR A 32 13.73 2.71 2.90
N ARG A 33 14.10 1.64 2.19
CA ARG A 33 15.40 1.46 1.55
C ARG A 33 15.24 1.64 0.05
N GLN A 34 16.32 2.09 -0.59
CA GLN A 34 16.36 2.32 -2.03
C GLN A 34 17.62 1.67 -2.60
N LEU A 35 17.46 1.05 -3.77
CA LEU A 35 18.56 0.48 -4.53
C LEU A 35 18.45 0.99 -5.97
N GLU A 36 19.57 1.50 -6.48
CA GLU A 36 19.69 1.96 -7.85
C GLU A 36 20.76 1.13 -8.58
N VAL A 37 20.38 0.61 -9.74
CA VAL A 37 21.25 -0.16 -10.60
C VAL A 37 21.73 0.75 -11.73
N PRO A 38 23.04 1.06 -11.83
CA PRO A 38 23.55 1.92 -12.88
C PRO A 38 23.42 1.24 -14.26
N LYS A 39 23.54 2.05 -15.32
CA LYS A 39 23.55 1.55 -16.70
C LYS A 39 24.61 0.47 -16.90
N GLY A 40 24.27 -0.56 -17.69
CA GLY A 40 25.17 -1.68 -17.99
C GLY A 40 25.38 -2.69 -16.85
N LYS A 41 24.73 -2.52 -15.68
CA LYS A 41 24.79 -3.48 -14.58
C LYS A 41 23.43 -4.16 -14.35
N LYS A 42 23.46 -5.28 -13.65
CA LYS A 42 22.27 -5.97 -13.11
C LYS A 42 22.49 -6.22 -11.63
N ALA A 43 21.41 -6.35 -10.88
CA ALA A 43 21.48 -6.66 -9.46
C ALA A 43 20.46 -7.73 -9.07
N ARG A 44 20.73 -8.44 -7.98
CA ARG A 44 19.80 -9.37 -7.34
C ARG A 44 19.54 -8.90 -5.91
N LEU A 45 18.27 -8.83 -5.54
CA LEU A 45 17.80 -8.39 -4.23
C LEU A 45 16.86 -9.45 -3.64
N VAL A 46 17.00 -9.70 -2.34
CA VAL A 46 16.03 -10.46 -1.56
C VAL A 46 15.31 -9.47 -0.67
N LEU A 47 13.98 -9.40 -0.80
CA LEU A 47 13.15 -8.51 0.01
C LEU A 47 12.90 -9.11 1.41
N PRO A 48 12.45 -8.30 2.40
CA PRO A 48 12.22 -8.78 3.76
C PRO A 48 11.21 -9.91 3.92
N ASP A 49 10.31 -10.09 2.95
CA ASP A 49 9.33 -11.18 2.88
C ASP A 49 9.88 -12.46 2.21
N GLY A 50 11.15 -12.44 1.77
CA GLY A 50 11.78 -13.54 1.03
C GLY A 50 11.56 -13.49 -0.49
N THR A 51 10.83 -12.49 -1.00
CA THR A 51 10.63 -12.32 -2.45
C THR A 51 11.97 -12.03 -3.14
N LEU A 52 12.25 -12.75 -4.23
CA LEU A 52 13.46 -12.56 -5.04
C LEU A 52 13.19 -11.57 -6.18
N VAL A 53 14.08 -10.59 -6.33
CA VAL A 53 13.98 -9.56 -7.37
C VAL A 53 15.29 -9.50 -8.16
N TYR A 54 15.18 -9.59 -9.48
CA TYR A 54 16.28 -9.39 -10.40
C TYR A 54 16.07 -8.08 -11.14
N LEU A 55 16.96 -7.13 -10.92
CA LEU A 55 16.88 -5.76 -11.44
C LEU A 55 17.76 -5.64 -12.68
N ASN A 56 17.20 -5.10 -13.76
CA ASN A 56 17.94 -4.79 -14.97
C ASN A 56 18.70 -3.45 -14.83
N SER A 57 19.46 -3.08 -15.85
CA SER A 57 20.21 -1.83 -15.87
C SER A 57 19.31 -0.59 -15.79
N ALA A 58 19.81 0.50 -15.22
CA ALA A 58 19.06 1.76 -15.10
C ALA A 58 17.69 1.57 -14.39
N THR A 59 17.65 0.69 -13.40
CA THR A 59 16.44 0.39 -12.63
C THR A 59 16.63 0.87 -11.20
N GLN A 60 15.57 1.45 -10.65
CA GLN A 60 15.50 1.93 -9.28
C GLN A 60 14.34 1.24 -8.58
N ILE A 61 14.59 0.74 -7.38
CA ILE A 61 13.58 0.12 -6.52
C ILE A 61 13.61 0.74 -5.13
N SER A 62 12.43 0.97 -4.55
CA SER A 62 12.24 1.40 -3.16
C SER A 62 11.30 0.44 -2.46
N TYR A 63 11.66 0.02 -1.25
CA TYR A 63 10.93 -0.98 -0.48
C TYR A 63 11.10 -0.71 1.03
N PRO A 64 10.13 -1.07 1.87
CA PRO A 64 10.26 -0.90 3.31
C PRO A 64 11.30 -1.87 3.88
N GLU A 65 12.02 -1.45 4.92
CA GLU A 65 12.97 -2.31 5.63
C GLU A 65 12.29 -3.54 6.25
N LYS A 66 11.03 -3.39 6.65
CA LYS A 66 10.15 -4.47 7.11
C LYS A 66 8.75 -4.24 6.57
N PHE A 67 8.10 -5.29 6.07
CA PHE A 67 6.69 -5.22 5.73
C PHE A 67 5.83 -5.22 7.01
N SER A 68 4.77 -4.41 7.03
CA SER A 68 3.79 -4.41 8.11
C SER A 68 2.81 -5.59 7.95
N SER A 69 1.85 -5.74 8.87
CA SER A 69 0.77 -6.72 8.77
C SER A 69 -0.24 -6.42 7.64
N GLY A 70 0.07 -5.49 6.75
CA GLY A 70 -0.78 -5.05 5.64
C GLY A 70 -0.21 -5.47 4.29
N PRO A 71 -0.58 -4.77 3.20
CA PRO A 71 -0.04 -5.06 1.87
C PRO A 71 1.46 -4.81 1.82
N ARG A 72 2.17 -5.66 1.07
CA ARG A 72 3.61 -5.52 0.81
C ARG A 72 3.81 -4.56 -0.36
N ILE A 73 4.17 -3.31 -0.09
CA ILE A 73 4.28 -2.28 -1.13
C ILE A 73 5.74 -2.05 -1.50
N VAL A 74 6.04 -2.10 -2.79
CA VAL A 74 7.33 -1.69 -3.37
C VAL A 74 7.10 -0.73 -4.53
N ARG A 75 8.05 0.19 -4.75
CA ARG A 75 8.04 1.15 -5.87
C ARG A 75 9.17 0.82 -6.81
N ILE A 76 8.90 0.84 -8.12
CA ILE A 76 9.91 0.57 -9.14
C ILE A 76 9.82 1.54 -10.31
N SER A 77 10.98 1.91 -10.83
CA SER A 77 11.15 2.56 -12.13
C SER A 77 12.25 1.84 -12.90
N GLY A 78 11.94 1.34 -14.10
CA GLY A 78 12.84 0.50 -14.89
C GLY A 78 12.31 -0.90 -15.12
N GLU A 79 13.18 -1.90 -15.19
CA GLU A 79 12.79 -3.29 -15.48
C GLU A 79 13.29 -4.25 -14.40
N ALA A 80 12.39 -5.12 -13.96
CA ALA A 80 12.72 -6.16 -13.02
C ALA A 80 11.84 -7.39 -13.16
N TYR A 81 12.46 -8.54 -12.88
CA TYR A 81 11.78 -9.81 -12.71
C TYR A 81 11.57 -10.09 -11.22
N PHE A 82 10.34 -10.43 -10.86
CA PHE A 82 9.90 -10.72 -9.51
C PHE A 82 9.49 -12.18 -9.39
N LYS A 83 10.02 -12.86 -8.38
CA LYS A 83 9.53 -14.16 -7.92
C LYS A 83 8.96 -13.99 -6.51
N VAL A 84 7.67 -13.67 -6.45
CA VAL A 84 6.97 -13.26 -5.23
C VAL A 84 6.61 -14.46 -4.38
N VAL A 85 6.94 -14.41 -3.09
CA VAL A 85 6.52 -15.43 -2.12
C VAL A 85 5.00 -15.40 -1.99
N LYS A 86 4.38 -16.59 -2.11
CA LYS A 86 2.94 -16.75 -2.03
C LYS A 86 2.42 -16.40 -0.64
N ASP A 87 1.58 -15.37 -0.57
CA ASP A 87 0.88 -14.94 0.65
C ASP A 87 -0.44 -14.25 0.26
N GLU A 88 -1.56 -14.95 0.52
CA GLU A 88 -2.91 -14.48 0.19
C GLU A 88 -3.45 -13.45 1.20
N ALA A 89 -2.92 -13.45 2.43
CA ALA A 89 -3.31 -12.52 3.48
C ALA A 89 -2.65 -11.14 3.28
N HIS A 90 -1.44 -11.12 2.69
CA HIS A 90 -0.68 -9.89 2.45
C HIS A 90 -0.34 -9.74 0.95
N PRO A 91 -1.25 -9.13 0.16
CA PRO A 91 -1.00 -8.90 -1.26
C PRO A 91 0.28 -8.09 -1.50
N PHE A 92 1.02 -8.47 -2.53
CA PHE A 92 2.21 -7.78 -2.99
C PHE A 92 1.84 -6.75 -4.05
N ILE A 93 2.21 -5.51 -3.82
CA ILE A 93 1.84 -4.35 -4.59
C ILE A 93 3.10 -3.71 -5.16
N ILE A 94 3.13 -3.59 -6.49
CA ILE A 94 4.16 -2.86 -7.20
C ILE A 94 3.57 -1.55 -7.72
N GLU A 95 4.10 -0.45 -7.22
CA GLU A 95 3.79 0.90 -7.66
C GLU A 95 4.80 1.36 -8.72
N MET A 96 4.28 1.78 -9.86
CA MET A 96 5.02 2.42 -10.95
C MET A 96 4.40 3.79 -11.20
N PRO A 97 5.05 4.71 -11.94
CA PRO A 97 4.59 6.09 -12.06
C PRO A 97 3.12 6.28 -12.48
N GLN A 98 2.54 5.36 -13.26
CA GLN A 98 1.18 5.49 -13.79
C GLN A 98 0.30 4.26 -13.55
N THR A 99 0.86 3.21 -12.95
CA THR A 99 0.21 1.90 -12.90
C THR A 99 0.53 1.21 -11.57
N LYS A 100 -0.39 0.34 -11.15
CA LYS A 100 -0.22 -0.48 -9.96
C LYS A 100 -0.53 -1.92 -10.30
N ILE A 101 0.35 -2.81 -9.87
CA ILE A 101 0.20 -4.25 -10.03
C ILE A 101 0.01 -4.86 -8.66
N THR A 102 -0.99 -5.73 -8.53
CA THR A 102 -1.23 -6.49 -7.30
C THR A 102 -1.14 -7.98 -7.60
N VAL A 103 -0.34 -8.69 -6.83
CA VAL A 103 -0.11 -10.14 -6.96
C VAL A 103 -0.11 -10.79 -5.58
N ILE A 104 -0.37 -12.10 -5.56
CA ILE A 104 -0.46 -12.88 -4.32
C ILE A 104 0.69 -13.88 -4.20
N GLY A 105 1.27 -14.30 -5.33
CA GLY A 105 2.34 -15.30 -5.40
C GLY A 105 2.57 -15.67 -6.84
N THR A 106 3.35 -14.86 -7.53
CA THR A 106 3.47 -14.86 -8.99
C THR A 106 4.92 -14.64 -9.38
N ALA A 107 5.36 -15.34 -10.42
CA ALA A 107 6.60 -15.07 -11.12
C ALA A 107 6.30 -14.25 -12.39
N PHE A 108 6.87 -13.04 -12.49
CA PHE A 108 6.59 -12.14 -13.61
C PHE A 108 7.70 -11.10 -13.82
N ASN A 109 7.81 -10.63 -15.06
CA ASN A 109 8.65 -9.49 -15.43
C ASN A 109 7.81 -8.22 -15.56
N VAL A 110 8.35 -7.10 -15.09
CA VAL A 110 7.79 -5.77 -15.29
C VAL A 110 8.82 -4.89 -15.99
N LYS A 111 8.40 -4.17 -17.03
CA LYS A 111 9.20 -3.16 -17.73
C LYS A 111 8.43 -1.84 -17.71
N ALA A 112 8.92 -0.88 -16.95
CA ALA A 112 8.29 0.41 -16.69
C ALA A 112 9.36 1.54 -16.66
N TYR A 113 10.14 1.66 -17.74
CA TYR A 113 11.06 2.79 -17.87
C TYR A 113 10.29 4.08 -18.15
N PRO A 114 10.64 5.23 -17.53
CA PRO A 114 9.97 6.51 -17.79
C PRO A 114 10.06 6.99 -19.25
N ALA A 115 11.08 6.53 -19.97
CA ALA A 115 11.29 6.86 -21.38
C ALA A 115 10.47 5.98 -22.35
N ASP A 116 9.92 4.86 -21.87
CA ASP A 116 9.12 3.96 -22.69
C ASP A 116 7.67 4.45 -22.75
N PRO A 117 7.00 4.33 -23.92
CA PRO A 117 5.62 4.79 -24.08
C PRO A 117 4.59 3.94 -23.33
N ALA A 118 4.97 2.74 -22.90
CA ALA A 118 4.07 1.79 -22.26
C ALA A 118 4.77 0.97 -21.17
N THR A 119 4.03 0.65 -20.11
CA THR A 119 4.43 -0.36 -19.14
C THR A 119 4.07 -1.75 -19.66
N THR A 120 5.04 -2.66 -19.68
CA THR A 120 4.84 -4.06 -20.11
C THR A 120 4.95 -5.00 -18.91
N VAL A 121 4.04 -5.97 -18.82
CA VAL A 121 4.03 -7.02 -17.79
C VAL A 121 3.95 -8.38 -18.47
N VAL A 122 4.89 -9.27 -18.15
CA VAL A 122 4.92 -10.64 -18.68
C VAL A 122 4.84 -11.60 -17.51
N VAL A 123 3.80 -12.43 -17.46
CA VAL A 123 3.57 -13.39 -16.38
C VAL A 123 4.11 -14.75 -16.79
N GLU A 124 4.99 -15.31 -15.98
CA GLU A 124 5.52 -16.66 -16.19
C GLU A 124 4.65 -17.69 -15.45
N GLU A 125 4.34 -17.44 -14.19
CA GLU A 125 3.54 -18.35 -13.36
C GLU A 125 2.66 -17.55 -12.38
N GLY A 126 1.40 -17.96 -12.22
CA GLY A 126 0.48 -17.40 -11.22
C GLY A 126 -0.59 -16.47 -11.82
N LYS A 127 -1.13 -15.58 -10.99
CA LYS A 127 -2.20 -14.63 -11.37
C LYS A 127 -1.76 -13.21 -11.06
N VAL A 128 -2.02 -12.29 -11.98
CA VAL A 128 -1.74 -10.86 -11.81
C VAL A 128 -3.01 -10.07 -11.93
N ARG A 129 -3.23 -9.14 -10.99
CA ARG A 129 -4.26 -8.13 -11.09
C ARG A 129 -3.60 -6.80 -11.48
N PHE A 130 -3.97 -6.28 -12.63
CA PHE A 130 -3.52 -4.98 -13.11
C PHE A 130 -4.56 -3.91 -12.78
N THR A 131 -4.13 -2.74 -12.30
CA THR A 131 -5.01 -1.60 -12.06
C THR A 131 -4.33 -0.33 -12.54
N ALA A 132 -4.97 0.39 -13.45
CA ALA A 132 -4.50 1.71 -13.87
C ALA A 132 -4.60 2.68 -12.68
N ALA A 133 -3.58 3.50 -12.47
CA ALA A 133 -3.71 4.59 -11.50
C ALA A 133 -4.61 5.65 -12.14
N THR A 134 -5.86 5.73 -11.71
CA THR A 134 -6.75 6.82 -12.14
C THR A 134 -6.16 8.12 -11.60
N SER A 135 -5.61 8.96 -12.47
CA SER A 135 -5.36 10.36 -12.10
C SER A 135 -6.73 11.00 -11.96
N GLU A 136 -7.16 11.27 -10.72
CA GLU A 136 -8.23 12.24 -10.48
C GLU A 136 -7.73 13.56 -11.05
N ARG A 137 -8.12 13.89 -12.28
CA ARG A 137 -8.10 15.28 -12.73
C ARG A 137 -9.16 15.95 -11.87
N GLU A 138 -8.73 16.61 -10.81
CA GLU A 138 -9.51 17.63 -10.14
C GLU A 138 -9.77 18.72 -11.20
N LYS A 139 -10.82 18.52 -12.01
CA LYS A 139 -11.34 19.53 -12.92
C LYS A 139 -12.07 20.51 -12.01
N CYS A 140 -11.31 21.41 -11.39
CA CYS A 140 -11.86 22.61 -10.80
C CYS A 140 -12.32 23.49 -11.97
N SER A 141 -13.51 23.19 -12.50
CA SER A 141 -14.23 24.12 -13.35
C SER A 141 -14.63 25.29 -12.48
N LEU A 142 -13.97 26.42 -12.65
CA LEU A 142 -14.56 27.70 -12.29
C LEU A 142 -15.86 27.84 -13.10
N PRO A 143 -16.99 28.24 -12.49
CA PRO A 143 -18.12 28.69 -13.28
C PRO A 143 -17.68 29.88 -14.13
N ASP A 144 -17.98 29.82 -15.43
CA ASP A 144 -17.89 30.99 -16.31
C ASP A 144 -18.94 31.99 -15.83
N ASP A 145 -18.54 32.94 -14.98
CA ASP A 145 -19.37 34.09 -14.64
C ASP A 145 -19.43 35.01 -15.87
N ILE A 146 -20.64 35.12 -16.43
CA ILE A 146 -21.06 36.08 -17.47
C ILE A 146 -21.26 37.46 -16.84
#